data_AF-A0A1Q6LHW9-F1
#
_entry.id   AF-A0A1Q6LHW9-F1
#
_cell.length_a   1.000
_cell.length_b   1.000
_cell.length_c   1.000
_cell.angle_alpha   90.00
_cell.angle_beta   90.00
_cell.angle_gamma   90.00
#
_symmetry.space_group_name_H-M   'P 1'
#
loop_
_entity.id
_entity.type
_entity.pdbx_description
1 polymer ?
#
loop_
_entity_poly.entity_id
_entity_poly.type
_entity_poly.pdbx_seq_one_letter_code
_entity_poly.pdbx_strand_id
1 'polypeptide(L)'
;MLRHTQKIKELYEGIQRHIYSMIPEKWESLYLYASVIEGQKETGELYFYYVPKGILKKKPVNVYEIPSKFNIDETEYLKLVDALYSKIKELRKEFKRLELGETWSNVTMIIHNARFMVEYDYENLKENPLTSYERHVIWRCKYLGITFEQLNKEEKEILKKYATGPKILARVERYDAGIYIKDIKNVVAYNKKEETEILHKKEDKYEKNELTQVNNITKKIKEQEEKYVETEKNNKIRNQILSSVEIEENKEK
;
A
#
# COMPACT_ATOMS: atom_id res chain seq x y z
N MET A 1 -8.94 -13.15 11.06
CA MET A 1 -9.43 -12.13 10.13
C MET A 1 -9.77 -10.89 10.92
N LEU A 2 -9.14 -9.77 10.58
CA LEU A 2 -9.28 -8.49 11.26
C LEU A 2 -10.76 -8.10 11.40
N ARG A 3 -11.15 -7.73 12.62
CA ARG A 3 -12.51 -7.28 12.91
C ARG A 3 -12.64 -5.79 12.64
N HIS A 4 -13.25 -5.43 11.51
CA HIS A 4 -13.51 -4.04 11.13
C HIS A 4 -14.80 -3.52 11.79
N THR A 5 -14.68 -3.15 13.06
CA THR A 5 -15.78 -2.57 13.85
C THR A 5 -16.19 -1.19 13.32
N GLN A 6 -17.31 -0.65 13.83
CA GLN A 6 -17.70 0.73 13.53
C GLN A 6 -16.60 1.73 13.90
N LYS A 7 -15.91 1.51 15.04
CA LYS A 7 -14.80 2.36 15.46
C LYS A 7 -13.62 2.35 14.48
N ILE A 8 -13.29 1.19 13.93
CA ILE A 8 -12.26 1.06 12.89
C ILE A 8 -12.65 1.84 11.63
N LYS A 9 -13.92 1.79 11.22
CA LYS A 9 -14.43 2.55 10.06
C LYS A 9 -14.36 4.06 10.29
N GLU A 10 -14.71 4.54 11.49
CA GLU A 10 -14.55 5.95 11.87
C GLU A 10 -13.09 6.40 11.82
N LEU A 11 -12.15 5.55 12.25
CA LEU A 11 -10.71 5.83 12.17
C LEU A 11 -10.25 5.91 10.71
N TYR A 12 -10.72 5.02 9.82
CA TYR A 12 -10.46 5.12 8.38
C TYR A 12 -10.99 6.41 7.78
N GLU A 13 -12.22 6.81 8.12
CA GLU A 13 -12.80 8.06 7.64
C GLU A 13 -11.96 9.26 8.13
N GLY A 14 -11.53 9.26 9.39
CA GLY A 14 -10.67 10.29 9.95
C GLY A 14 -9.31 10.39 9.26
N ILE A 15 -8.70 9.26 8.91
CA ILE A 15 -7.45 9.20 8.13
C ILE A 15 -7.67 9.76 6.73
N GLN A 16 -8.72 9.34 6.03
CA GLN A 16 -9.02 9.83 4.68
C GLN A 16 -9.27 11.34 4.68
N ARG A 17 -10.11 11.86 5.58
CA ARG A 17 -10.38 13.31 5.68
C ARG A 17 -9.11 14.12 5.92
N HIS A 18 -8.22 13.62 6.79
CA HIS A 18 -6.94 14.26 7.07
C HIS A 18 -6.06 14.31 5.82
N ILE A 19 -5.94 13.20 5.09
CA ILE A 19 -5.21 13.13 3.81
C ILE A 19 -5.79 14.11 2.78
N TYR A 20 -7.12 14.17 2.63
CA TYR A 20 -7.77 15.11 1.72
C TYR A 20 -7.44 16.56 2.06
N SER A 21 -7.35 16.93 3.34
CA SER A 21 -6.94 18.27 3.74
C SER A 21 -5.46 18.60 3.48
N MET A 22 -4.59 17.59 3.41
CA MET A 22 -3.15 17.79 3.19
C MET A 22 -2.78 18.07 1.74
N ILE A 23 -3.62 17.66 0.77
CA ILE A 23 -3.27 17.74 -0.66
C ILE A 23 -3.96 18.95 -1.30
N PRO A 24 -3.23 20.01 -1.68
CA PRO A 24 -3.79 21.27 -2.17
C PRO A 24 -4.18 21.25 -3.67
N GLU A 25 -4.44 20.07 -4.24
CA GLU A 25 -4.93 19.92 -5.61
C GLU A 25 -5.83 18.68 -5.76
N LYS A 26 -6.58 18.59 -6.87
CA LYS A 26 -7.36 17.38 -7.19
C LYS A 26 -6.42 16.23 -7.55
N TRP A 27 -6.73 15.02 -7.11
CA TRP A 27 -5.93 13.82 -7.35
C TRP A 27 -6.82 12.62 -7.73
N GLU A 28 -6.25 11.66 -8.47
CA GLU A 28 -6.96 10.48 -8.99
C GLU A 28 -6.75 9.24 -8.11
N SER A 29 -5.55 9.09 -7.57
CA SER A 29 -5.18 7.97 -6.70
C SER A 29 -4.22 8.40 -5.60
N LEU A 30 -4.26 7.65 -4.50
CA LEU A 30 -3.37 7.81 -3.37
C LEU A 30 -2.95 6.46 -2.81
N TYR A 31 -1.68 6.36 -2.45
CA TYR A 31 -1.06 5.17 -1.89
C TYR A 31 -0.28 5.60 -0.66
N LEU A 32 -0.75 5.21 0.52
CA LEU A 32 -0.10 5.45 1.79
C LEU A 32 0.55 4.16 2.28
N TYR A 33 1.76 4.29 2.81
CA TYR A 33 2.42 3.27 3.59
C TYR A 33 2.68 3.81 4.99
N ALA A 34 2.45 2.97 6.00
CA ALA A 34 2.97 3.21 7.32
C ALA A 34 3.43 1.92 7.98
N SER A 35 4.43 2.04 8.84
CA SER A 35 4.91 0.98 9.72
C SER A 35 4.93 1.45 11.17
N VAL A 36 4.73 0.53 12.11
CA VAL A 36 4.88 0.82 13.54
C VAL A 36 5.71 -0.28 14.18
N ILE A 37 6.85 0.10 14.76
CA ILE A 37 7.78 -0.80 15.44
C ILE A 37 7.71 -0.51 16.94
N GLU A 38 7.42 -1.55 17.72
CA GLU A 38 7.29 -1.45 19.16
C GLU A 38 8.64 -1.48 19.87
N GLY A 39 8.77 -0.74 20.97
CA GLY A 39 9.98 -0.67 21.78
C GLY A 39 9.75 0.24 22.98
N GLN A 40 10.84 0.69 23.63
CA GLN A 40 10.74 1.71 24.69
C GLN A 40 10.10 3.01 24.18
N LYS A 41 10.35 3.35 22.91
CA LYS A 41 9.66 4.39 22.16
C LYS A 41 9.18 3.77 20.85
N GLU A 42 7.90 3.95 20.52
CA GLU A 42 7.37 3.52 19.23
C GLU A 42 8.03 4.29 18.09
N THR A 43 8.67 3.56 17.19
CA THR A 43 9.26 4.08 15.95
C THR A 43 8.47 3.57 14.74
N GLY A 44 8.85 4.00 13.55
CA GLY A 44 8.23 3.55 12.32
C GLY A 44 8.32 4.63 11.24
N GLU A 45 7.59 4.41 10.16
CA GLU A 45 7.68 5.20 8.95
C GLU A 45 6.26 5.56 8.50
N LEU A 46 6.09 6.73 7.92
CA LEU A 46 4.88 7.08 7.20
C LEU A 46 5.25 7.89 5.96
N TYR A 47 4.71 7.49 4.83
CA TYR A 47 4.75 8.30 3.62
C TYR A 47 3.53 7.98 2.76
N PHE A 48 3.13 8.92 1.93
CA PHE A 48 2.17 8.63 0.87
C PHE A 48 2.61 9.26 -0.43
N TYR A 49 2.07 8.70 -1.51
CA TYR A 49 2.15 9.25 -2.85
C TYR A 49 0.73 9.49 -3.36
N TYR A 50 0.51 10.64 -3.96
CA TYR A 50 -0.73 10.90 -4.72
C TYR A 50 -0.41 11.10 -6.19
N VAL A 51 -1.32 10.69 -7.05
CA VAL A 51 -1.26 10.99 -8.48
C VAL A 51 -2.21 12.16 -8.75
N PRO A 52 -1.70 13.34 -9.14
CA PRO A 52 -2.55 14.49 -9.39
C PRO A 52 -3.46 14.27 -10.61
N LYS A 53 -4.70 14.78 -10.55
CA LYS A 53 -5.64 14.68 -11.67
C LYS A 53 -5.14 15.53 -12.84
N GLY A 54 -5.25 15.04 -14.07
CA GLY A 54 -4.82 15.76 -15.27
C GLY A 54 -5.05 14.98 -16.57
N ILE A 55 -4.90 15.67 -17.71
CA ILE A 55 -5.11 15.10 -19.05
C ILE A 55 -3.95 14.15 -19.44
N LEU A 56 -2.76 14.35 -18.88
CA LEU A 56 -1.57 13.53 -19.10
C LEU A 56 -1.28 12.72 -17.84
N LYS A 57 -0.74 11.49 -18.01
CA LYS A 57 -0.24 10.69 -16.88
C LYS A 57 0.82 11.48 -16.11
N LYS A 58 0.47 11.92 -14.90
CA LYS A 58 1.38 12.65 -14.02
C LYS A 58 2.19 11.67 -13.18
N LYS A 59 3.43 12.05 -12.88
CA LYS A 59 4.25 11.31 -11.92
C LYS A 59 3.61 11.37 -10.53
N PRO A 60 3.61 10.26 -9.76
CA PRO A 60 3.23 10.29 -8.36
C PRO A 60 4.09 11.31 -7.59
N VAL A 61 3.46 12.06 -6.69
CA VAL A 61 4.10 13.10 -5.87
C VAL A 61 4.16 12.59 -4.43
N ASN A 62 5.36 12.57 -3.85
CA ASN A 62 5.55 12.18 -2.46
C ASN A 62 5.00 13.27 -1.51
N VAL A 63 4.46 12.85 -0.36
CA VAL A 63 3.96 13.74 0.71
C VAL A 63 4.95 14.86 1.08
N TYR A 64 6.25 14.58 1.10
CA TYR A 64 7.30 15.52 1.48
C TYR A 64 7.66 16.52 0.36
N GLU A 65 7.17 16.32 -0.87
CA GLU A 65 7.32 17.27 -1.98
C GLU A 65 6.21 18.34 -2.00
N ILE A 66 5.13 18.14 -1.23
CA ILE A 66 3.99 19.06 -1.22
C ILE A 66 4.38 20.47 -0.75
N PRO A 67 5.17 20.66 0.34
CA PRO A 67 5.51 22.01 0.80
C PRO A 67 6.18 22.87 -0.26
N SER A 68 7.21 22.33 -0.91
CA SER A 68 7.96 23.04 -1.96
C SER A 68 7.10 23.27 -3.21
N LYS A 69 6.30 22.29 -3.63
CA LYS A 69 5.47 22.38 -4.83
C LYS A 69 4.36 23.44 -4.74
N PHE A 70 3.89 23.73 -3.53
CA PHE A 70 2.77 24.64 -3.29
C PHE A 70 3.12 25.87 -2.45
N ASN A 71 4.41 26.06 -2.16
CA ASN A 71 4.91 27.17 -1.34
C ASN A 71 4.21 27.22 0.04
N ILE A 72 4.14 26.06 0.70
CA ILE A 72 3.60 25.89 2.05
C ILE A 72 4.78 25.83 3.03
N ASP A 73 4.60 26.38 4.22
CA ASP A 73 5.58 26.24 5.30
C ASP A 73 5.81 24.76 5.66
N GLU A 74 7.06 24.31 5.54
CA GLU A 74 7.44 22.91 5.76
C GLU A 74 7.20 22.50 7.22
N THR A 75 7.46 23.39 8.18
CA THR A 75 7.32 23.06 9.62
C THR A 75 5.86 22.85 10.00
N GLU A 76 4.95 23.73 9.55
CA GLU A 76 3.50 23.56 9.76
C GLU A 76 2.97 22.34 9.01
N TYR A 77 3.46 22.07 7.81
CA TYR A 77 3.05 20.89 7.06
C TYR A 77 3.50 19.58 7.73
N LEU A 78 4.71 19.53 8.29
CA LEU A 78 5.20 18.35 9.03
C LEU A 78 4.34 18.04 10.26
N LYS A 79 3.74 19.04 10.93
CA LYS A 79 2.75 18.79 12.00
C LYS A 79 1.52 18.04 11.48
N LEU A 80 1.11 18.27 10.23
CA LEU A 80 0.02 17.51 9.61
C LEU A 80 0.43 16.05 9.35
N VAL A 81 1.69 15.81 8.95
CA VAL A 81 2.24 14.45 8.78
C VAL A 81 2.28 13.72 10.12
N ASP A 82 2.73 14.38 11.19
CA ASP A 82 2.75 13.81 12.54
C ASP A 82 1.34 13.48 13.07
N ALA A 83 0.37 14.37 12.80
CA ALA A 83 -1.02 14.13 13.13
C ALA A 83 -1.61 12.94 12.34
N LEU A 84 -1.23 12.79 11.07
CA LEU A 84 -1.63 11.64 10.25
C LEU A 84 -1.05 10.34 10.82
N TYR A 85 0.23 10.33 11.19
CA TYR A 85 0.87 9.15 11.78
C TYR A 85 0.27 8.80 13.15
N SER A 86 -0.12 9.80 13.94
CA SER A 86 -0.85 9.59 15.19
C SER A 86 -2.17 8.85 14.97
N LYS A 87 -2.92 9.17 13.90
CA LYS A 87 -4.15 8.43 13.53
C LYS A 87 -3.87 6.98 13.13
N ILE A 88 -2.75 6.71 12.46
CA ILE A 88 -2.32 5.33 12.16
C ILE A 88 -2.04 4.55 13.45
N LYS A 89 -1.39 5.17 14.44
CA LYS A 89 -1.13 4.55 15.75
C LYS A 89 -2.42 4.29 16.53
N GLU A 90 -3.38 5.20 16.48
CA GLU A 90 -4.72 4.99 17.06
C GLU A 90 -5.44 3.81 16.43
N LEU A 91 -5.40 3.70 15.09
CA LEU A 91 -5.92 2.55 14.35
C LEU A 91 -5.27 1.24 14.81
N ARG A 92 -3.94 1.23 14.93
CA ARG A 92 -3.19 0.07 15.42
C ARG A 92 -3.62 -0.32 16.84
N LYS A 93 -3.73 0.66 17.74
CA LYS A 93 -4.13 0.47 19.13
C LYS A 93 -5.54 -0.13 19.23
N GLU A 94 -6.46 0.29 18.37
CA GLU A 94 -7.80 -0.29 18.35
C GLU A 94 -7.79 -1.75 17.88
N PHE A 95 -6.99 -2.11 16.88
CA PHE A 95 -6.83 -3.52 16.50
C PHE A 95 -6.22 -4.36 17.62
N LYS A 96 -5.18 -3.87 18.31
CA LYS A 96 -4.60 -4.54 19.49
C LYS A 96 -5.62 -4.85 20.57
N ARG A 97 -6.62 -3.98 20.76
CA ARG A 97 -7.68 -4.17 21.75
C ARG A 97 -8.68 -5.26 21.35
N LEU A 98 -8.84 -5.48 20.04
CA LEU A 98 -9.82 -6.40 19.46
C LEU A 98 -9.24 -7.79 19.20
N GLU A 99 -7.94 -7.90 19.02
CA GLU A 99 -7.23 -9.14 18.69
C GLU A 99 -6.50 -9.73 19.91
N LEU A 100 -6.51 -11.06 20.02
CA LEU A 100 -5.82 -11.79 21.10
C LEU A 100 -4.38 -12.20 20.72
N GLY A 101 -3.85 -11.69 19.60
CA GLY A 101 -2.54 -12.08 19.05
C GLY A 101 -1.73 -10.90 18.54
N GLU A 102 -0.70 -11.19 17.75
CA GLU A 102 0.12 -10.16 17.10
C GLU A 102 -0.74 -9.23 16.25
N THR A 103 -0.39 -7.95 16.24
CA THR A 103 -1.06 -6.93 15.42
C THR A 103 -0.11 -6.49 14.30
N TRP A 104 -0.65 -6.26 13.10
CA TRP A 104 0.06 -5.89 11.87
C TRP A 104 1.21 -4.88 12.04
N SER A 105 2.40 -5.17 11.57
CA SER A 105 3.54 -4.24 11.62
C SER A 105 3.43 -3.10 10.60
N ASN A 106 2.77 -3.35 9.46
CA ASN A 106 2.67 -2.41 8.35
C ASN A 106 1.24 -2.29 7.86
N VAL A 107 0.90 -1.12 7.32
CA VAL A 107 -0.36 -0.88 6.64
C VAL A 107 -0.11 -0.14 5.32
N THR A 108 -0.70 -0.66 4.25
CA THR A 108 -0.77 0.03 2.96
C THR A 108 -2.22 0.40 2.70
N MET A 109 -2.52 1.70 2.52
CA MET A 109 -3.86 2.18 2.20
C MET A 109 -3.88 2.74 0.79
N ILE A 110 -4.87 2.34 0.00
CA ILE A 110 -5.01 2.73 -1.40
C ILE A 110 -6.38 3.38 -1.59
N ILE A 111 -6.39 4.61 -2.11
CA ILE A 111 -7.61 5.28 -2.56
C ILE A 111 -7.52 5.42 -4.07
N HIS A 112 -8.44 4.79 -4.79
CA HIS A 112 -8.49 4.84 -6.25
C HIS A 112 -9.92 4.58 -6.73
N ASN A 113 -10.43 5.39 -7.67
CA ASN A 113 -11.76 5.23 -8.28
C ASN A 113 -12.89 5.00 -7.27
N ALA A 114 -13.01 5.89 -6.28
CA ALA A 114 -14.00 5.79 -5.21
C ALA A 114 -13.93 4.51 -4.34
N ARG A 115 -12.83 3.75 -4.42
CA ARG A 115 -12.54 2.59 -3.58
C ARG A 115 -11.44 2.90 -2.59
N PHE A 116 -11.60 2.37 -1.39
CA PHE A 116 -10.63 2.38 -0.32
C PHE A 116 -10.24 0.94 -0.01
N MET A 117 -8.97 0.61 -0.23
CA MET A 117 -8.39 -0.68 0.09
C MET A 117 -7.34 -0.50 1.18
N VAL A 118 -7.25 -1.48 2.07
CA VAL A 118 -6.21 -1.54 3.10
C VAL A 118 -5.59 -2.93 3.11
N GLU A 119 -4.28 -2.98 3.04
CA GLU A 119 -3.49 -4.19 3.25
C GLU A 119 -2.72 -4.06 4.56
N TYR A 120 -2.84 -5.08 5.41
CA TYR A 120 -2.15 -5.20 6.67
C TYR A 120 -1.10 -6.31 6.56
N ASP A 121 0.15 -5.97 6.86
CA ASP A 121 1.27 -6.92 6.87
C ASP A 121 1.73 -7.14 8.31
N TYR A 122 2.14 -8.37 8.62
CA TYR A 122 2.57 -8.82 9.95
C TYR A 122 4.07 -9.18 9.97
N GLU A 123 4.86 -8.65 9.04
CA GLU A 123 6.30 -8.83 8.97
C GLU A 123 7.04 -8.37 10.25
N ASN A 124 7.97 -9.18 10.74
CA ASN A 124 8.84 -8.77 11.84
C ASN A 124 9.89 -7.75 11.37
N LEU A 125 9.56 -6.45 11.48
CA LEU A 125 10.43 -5.36 11.05
C LEU A 125 11.73 -5.21 11.85
N LYS A 126 11.83 -5.80 13.05
CA LYS A 126 13.06 -5.75 13.86
C LYS A 126 14.12 -6.72 13.37
N GLU A 127 13.68 -7.87 12.87
CA GLU A 127 14.54 -8.94 12.36
C GLU A 127 14.60 -8.95 10.82
N ASN A 128 13.98 -7.95 10.18
CA ASN A 128 13.96 -7.85 8.73
C ASN A 128 15.35 -7.47 8.19
N PRO A 129 15.93 -8.27 7.27
CA PRO A 129 17.22 -7.96 6.66
C PRO A 129 17.18 -6.74 5.72
N LEU A 130 15.98 -6.29 5.31
CA LEU A 130 15.79 -5.12 4.47
C LEU A 130 15.77 -3.85 5.32
N THR A 131 16.57 -2.87 4.90
CA THR A 131 16.55 -1.51 5.43
C THR A 131 15.23 -0.79 5.11
N SER A 132 14.96 0.30 5.83
CA SER A 132 13.87 1.24 5.54
C SER A 132 13.84 1.68 4.06
N TYR A 133 15.00 2.06 3.54
CA TYR A 133 15.13 2.49 2.15
C TYR A 133 14.85 1.35 1.15
N GLU A 134 15.41 0.15 1.38
CA GLU A 134 15.14 -1.01 0.52
C GLU A 134 13.64 -1.36 0.49
N ARG A 135 12.98 -1.38 1.65
CA ARG A 135 11.52 -1.60 1.73
C ARG A 135 10.74 -0.55 0.97
N HIS A 136 11.14 0.72 1.07
CA HIS A 136 10.50 1.81 0.34
C HIS A 136 10.66 1.67 -1.18
N VAL A 137 11.83 1.27 -1.69
CA VAL A 137 12.05 0.98 -3.12
C VAL A 137 11.12 -0.14 -3.59
N ILE A 138 11.09 -1.27 -2.86
CA ILE A 138 10.25 -2.42 -3.19
C ILE A 138 8.77 -2.02 -3.20
N TRP A 139 8.34 -1.28 -2.17
CA TRP A 139 6.97 -0.81 -2.04
C TRP A 139 6.55 0.08 -3.21
N ARG A 140 7.38 1.05 -3.61
CA ARG A 140 7.08 1.92 -4.76
C ARG A 140 6.93 1.14 -6.06
N CYS A 141 7.76 0.13 -6.27
CA CYS A 141 7.65 -0.73 -7.46
C CYS A 141 6.35 -1.53 -7.43
N LYS A 142 5.99 -2.09 -6.27
CA LYS A 142 4.78 -2.91 -6.09
C LYS A 142 3.49 -2.11 -6.26
N TYR A 143 3.38 -0.92 -5.66
CA TYR A 143 2.11 -0.19 -5.56
C TYR A 143 1.99 1.00 -6.52
N LEU A 144 3.10 1.67 -6.86
CA LEU A 144 3.07 2.82 -7.77
C LEU A 144 3.37 2.43 -9.22
N GLY A 145 3.73 1.17 -9.47
CA GLY A 145 4.12 0.70 -10.80
C GLY A 145 5.40 1.34 -11.31
N ILE A 146 6.31 1.75 -10.41
CA ILE A 146 7.65 2.22 -10.83
C ILE A 146 8.36 1.06 -11.53
N THR A 147 8.72 1.28 -12.79
CA THR A 147 9.37 0.28 -13.64
C THR A 147 10.86 0.22 -13.36
N PHE A 148 11.48 -0.92 -13.69
CA PHE A 148 12.91 -1.14 -13.48
C PHE A 148 13.75 -0.08 -14.21
N GLU A 149 13.31 0.40 -15.37
CA GLU A 149 14.00 1.41 -16.18
C GLU A 149 14.06 2.78 -15.48
N GLN A 150 13.06 3.10 -14.66
CA GLN A 150 12.98 4.36 -13.91
C GLN A 150 13.86 4.39 -12.67
N LEU A 151 14.38 3.24 -12.24
CA LEU A 151 15.22 3.10 -11.05
C LEU A 151 16.68 3.45 -11.35
N ASN A 152 17.35 4.01 -10.35
CA ASN A 152 18.79 4.23 -10.40
C ASN A 152 19.56 2.89 -10.24
N LYS A 153 20.89 2.92 -10.38
CA LYS A 153 21.72 1.71 -10.33
C LYS A 153 21.59 0.97 -8.99
N GLU A 154 21.56 1.68 -7.88
CA GLU A 154 21.45 1.10 -6.53
C GLU A 154 20.07 0.45 -6.32
N GLU A 155 18.99 1.16 -6.66
CA GLU A 155 17.61 0.68 -6.55
C GLU A 155 17.37 -0.58 -7.41
N LYS A 156 18.02 -0.66 -8.57
CA LYS A 156 17.99 -1.87 -9.42
C LYS A 156 18.62 -3.07 -8.71
N GLU A 157 19.74 -2.89 -8.02
CA GLU A 157 20.37 -3.97 -7.25
C GLU A 157 19.52 -4.40 -6.05
N ILE A 158 18.85 -3.44 -5.39
CA ILE A 158 17.88 -3.73 -4.33
C ILE A 158 16.77 -4.66 -4.85
N LEU A 159 16.17 -4.32 -6.00
CA LEU A 159 15.12 -5.17 -6.58
C LEU A 159 15.63 -6.55 -6.99
N LYS A 160 16.84 -6.64 -7.58
CA LYS A 160 17.43 -7.93 -7.95
C LYS A 160 17.62 -8.82 -6.73
N LYS A 161 18.22 -8.28 -5.65
CA LYS A 161 18.42 -8.98 -4.37
C LYS A 161 17.09 -9.42 -3.76
N TYR A 162 16.05 -8.58 -3.81
CA TYR A 162 14.72 -8.96 -3.34
C TYR A 162 14.05 -10.04 -4.21
N ALA A 163 14.31 -10.05 -5.52
CA ALA A 163 13.78 -11.05 -6.43
C ALA A 163 14.42 -12.43 -6.20
N THR A 164 15.73 -12.48 -5.96
CA THR A 164 16.51 -13.72 -5.81
C THR A 164 16.64 -14.19 -4.36
N GLY A 165 16.38 -13.32 -3.38
CA GLY A 165 16.47 -13.63 -1.96
C GLY A 165 15.31 -14.49 -1.43
N PRO A 166 15.45 -15.06 -0.21
CA PRO A 166 14.38 -15.79 0.45
C PRO A 166 13.14 -14.91 0.57
N LYS A 167 11.98 -15.44 0.17
CA LYS A 167 10.70 -14.73 0.33
C LYS A 167 10.28 -14.81 1.79
N ILE A 168 10.17 -13.64 2.43
CA ILE A 168 9.59 -13.52 3.77
C ILE A 168 8.08 -13.74 3.62
N LEU A 169 7.59 -14.89 4.09
CA LEU A 169 6.17 -15.22 4.10
C LEU A 169 5.54 -14.58 5.35
N ALA A 170 5.19 -13.31 5.24
CA ALA A 170 4.38 -12.63 6.25
C ALA A 170 2.89 -12.84 5.96
N ARG A 171 2.09 -12.94 7.03
CA ARG A 171 0.63 -12.92 6.93
C ARG A 171 0.21 -11.56 6.36
N VAL A 172 -0.65 -11.58 5.34
CA VAL A 172 -1.26 -10.37 4.78
C VAL A 172 -2.77 -10.47 4.88
N GLU A 173 -3.40 -9.42 5.40
CA GLU A 173 -4.85 -9.30 5.46
C GLU A 173 -5.34 -8.08 4.68
N ARG A 174 -6.46 -8.25 3.98
CA ARG A 174 -6.99 -7.23 3.07
C ARG A 174 -8.38 -6.79 3.49
N TYR A 175 -8.61 -5.49 3.37
CA TYR A 175 -9.89 -4.83 3.54
C TYR A 175 -10.22 -4.02 2.29
N ASP A 176 -11.47 -4.06 1.84
CA ASP A 176 -11.95 -3.34 0.65
C ASP A 176 -13.34 -2.77 0.94
N ALA A 177 -13.51 -1.47 0.70
CA ALA A 177 -14.77 -0.75 0.84
C ALA A 177 -14.85 0.42 -0.14
N GLY A 178 -16.06 0.97 -0.33
CA GLY A 178 -16.20 2.30 -0.95
C GLY A 178 -15.59 3.41 -0.08
N ILE A 179 -15.32 4.57 -0.66
CA ILE A 179 -14.89 5.76 0.10
C ILE A 179 -15.96 6.12 1.14
N TYR A 180 -15.51 6.41 2.36
CA TYR A 180 -16.38 6.70 3.51
C TYR A 180 -16.91 8.14 3.52
N ILE A 181 -16.30 9.00 2.71
CA ILE A 181 -16.54 10.43 2.79
C ILE A 181 -17.66 10.83 1.85
N LYS A 182 -18.75 11.39 2.41
CA LYS A 182 -19.90 11.88 1.63
C LYS A 182 -19.81 13.37 1.27
N ASP A 183 -19.05 14.17 2.01
CA ASP A 183 -18.86 15.61 1.74
C ASP A 183 -17.52 16.09 2.31
N ILE A 184 -16.66 16.68 1.47
CA ILE A 184 -15.40 17.34 1.89
C ILE A 184 -15.43 18.78 1.42
N LYS A 185 -15.47 19.71 2.37
CA LYS A 185 -14.92 21.05 2.13
C LYS A 185 -13.42 20.94 2.42
N ASN A 186 -12.56 21.29 1.46
CA ASN A 186 -11.13 21.40 1.71
C ASN A 186 -10.93 22.45 2.82
N VAL A 187 -10.68 22.02 4.06
CA VAL A 187 -10.47 22.95 5.20
C VAL A 187 -9.00 23.34 5.32
N VAL A 188 -8.32 23.50 4.19
CA VAL A 188 -7.10 24.29 4.13
C VAL A 188 -7.32 25.30 3.01
N ALA A 189 -7.39 26.57 3.39
CA ALA A 189 -7.72 27.69 2.53
C ALA A 189 -6.58 27.93 1.52
N TYR A 190 -6.45 27.05 0.52
CA TYR A 190 -5.66 27.31 -0.66
C TYR A 190 -6.54 28.07 -1.66
N ASN A 191 -6.28 29.36 -1.80
CA ASN A 191 -6.98 30.25 -2.72
C ASN A 191 -7.00 29.68 -4.15
N LYS A 192 -8.14 29.17 -4.64
CA LYS A 192 -8.43 29.13 -6.09
C LYS A 192 -9.91 28.90 -6.43
N LYS A 193 -10.41 29.74 -7.34
CA LYS A 193 -11.79 29.88 -7.85
C LYS A 193 -12.27 28.68 -8.67
N GLU A 194 -13.56 28.40 -8.57
CA GLU A 194 -14.32 27.29 -9.18
C GLU A 194 -14.75 27.58 -10.61
N GLU A 195 -14.74 26.55 -11.47
CA GLU A 195 -15.55 26.46 -12.71
C GLU A 195 -15.55 24.98 -13.18
N THR A 196 -16.59 24.20 -12.88
CA THR A 196 -16.74 22.83 -13.47
C THR A 196 -18.20 22.37 -13.51
N GLU A 197 -18.89 22.53 -14.65
CA GLU A 197 -20.18 21.84 -14.92
C GLU A 197 -20.32 21.19 -16.32
N ILE A 198 -19.33 21.30 -17.22
CA ILE A 198 -19.49 20.85 -18.63
C ILE A 198 -18.85 19.46 -18.93
N LEU A 199 -18.01 18.91 -18.04
CA LEU A 199 -17.19 17.71 -18.32
C LEU A 199 -17.89 16.34 -18.13
N HIS A 200 -18.97 16.27 -17.35
CA HIS A 200 -19.56 14.99 -16.89
C HIS A 200 -20.08 14.07 -18.00
N LYS A 201 -20.44 14.59 -19.19
CA LYS A 201 -21.07 13.75 -20.22
C LYS A 201 -20.10 12.99 -21.14
N LYS A 202 -18.80 13.31 -21.12
CA LYS A 202 -17.77 12.61 -21.91
C LYS A 202 -17.02 11.52 -21.12
N GLU A 203 -17.07 11.55 -19.79
CA GLU A 203 -16.29 10.69 -18.89
C GLU A 203 -16.84 9.24 -18.81
N ASP A 204 -18.17 9.04 -18.83
CA ASP A 204 -18.82 7.71 -18.70
C ASP A 204 -18.39 6.67 -19.76
N LYS A 205 -17.97 7.13 -20.95
CA LYS A 205 -17.57 6.26 -22.05
C LYS A 205 -16.11 5.83 -21.98
N TYR A 206 -15.24 6.64 -21.34
CA TYR A 206 -13.83 6.32 -21.14
C TYR A 206 -13.62 5.41 -19.92
N GLU A 207 -14.34 5.64 -18.82
CA GLU A 207 -14.24 4.82 -17.60
C GLU A 207 -14.58 3.34 -17.84
N LYS A 208 -15.55 3.03 -18.71
CA LYS A 208 -15.89 1.65 -19.09
C LYS A 208 -14.73 0.90 -19.75
N ASN A 209 -13.90 1.57 -20.54
CA ASN A 209 -12.76 0.93 -21.21
C ASN A 209 -11.60 0.65 -20.24
N GLU A 210 -11.35 1.53 -19.27
CA GLU A 210 -10.28 1.33 -18.27
C GLU A 210 -10.64 0.26 -17.23
N LEU A 211 -11.91 0.18 -16.80
CA LEU A 211 -12.40 -0.92 -15.95
C LEU A 211 -12.14 -2.29 -16.59
N THR A 212 -12.28 -2.37 -17.92
CA THR A 212 -12.07 -3.59 -18.69
C THR A 212 -10.58 -3.99 -18.71
N GLN A 213 -9.66 -3.01 -18.77
CA GLN A 213 -8.22 -3.29 -18.71
C GLN A 213 -7.74 -3.69 -17.31
N VAL A 214 -8.23 -3.03 -16.25
CA VAL A 214 -7.86 -3.39 -14.87
C VAL A 214 -8.33 -4.80 -14.54
N ASN A 215 -9.57 -5.16 -14.90
CA ASN A 215 -10.08 -6.51 -14.70
C ASN A 215 -9.25 -7.57 -15.44
N ASN A 216 -8.75 -7.26 -16.63
CA ASN A 216 -7.85 -8.15 -17.38
C ASN A 216 -6.48 -8.32 -16.71
N ILE A 217 -5.95 -7.27 -16.09
CA ILE A 217 -4.68 -7.34 -15.34
C ILE A 217 -4.86 -8.16 -14.06
N THR A 218 -5.93 -7.90 -13.29
CA THR A 218 -6.22 -8.65 -12.06
C THR A 218 -6.46 -10.14 -12.34
N LYS A 219 -7.08 -10.47 -13.46
CA LYS A 219 -7.26 -11.87 -13.88
C LYS A 219 -5.92 -12.55 -14.20
N LYS A 220 -5.02 -11.88 -14.92
CA LYS A 220 -3.68 -12.40 -15.23
C LYS A 220 -2.82 -12.63 -13.98
N ILE A 221 -2.94 -11.76 -12.98
CA ILE A 221 -2.21 -11.92 -11.70
C ILE A 221 -2.71 -13.15 -10.96
N LYS A 222 -4.03 -13.35 -10.87
CA LYS A 222 -4.61 -14.56 -10.24
C LYS A 222 -4.18 -15.85 -10.96
N GLU A 223 -4.19 -15.86 -12.29
CA GLU A 223 -3.75 -17.02 -13.08
C GLU A 223 -2.25 -17.34 -12.88
N GLN A 224 -1.42 -16.33 -12.59
CA GLN A 224 0.00 -16.54 -12.27
C GLN A 224 0.20 -17.06 -10.83
N GLU A 225 -0.57 -16.56 -9.87
CA GLU A 225 -0.54 -17.03 -8.48
C GLU A 225 -1.01 -18.48 -8.37
N GLU A 226 -2.08 -18.86 -9.08
CA GLU A 226 -2.60 -20.24 -9.10
C GLU A 226 -1.58 -21.22 -9.72
N LYS A 227 -0.95 -20.85 -10.84
CA LYS A 227 0.12 -21.64 -11.47
C LYS A 227 1.31 -21.82 -10.53
N TYR A 228 1.71 -20.76 -9.84
CA TYR A 228 2.83 -20.83 -8.90
C TYR A 228 2.55 -21.82 -7.76
N VAL A 229 1.35 -21.76 -7.17
CA VAL A 229 0.90 -22.67 -6.10
C VAL A 229 0.84 -24.13 -6.58
N GLU A 230 0.45 -24.37 -7.84
CA GLU A 230 0.43 -25.70 -8.43
C GLU A 230 1.85 -26.27 -8.67
N THR A 231 2.80 -25.44 -9.14
CA THR A 231 4.21 -25.86 -9.24
C THR A 231 4.84 -26.16 -7.88
N GLU A 232 4.54 -25.36 -6.85
CA GLU A 232 5.01 -25.59 -5.47
C GLU A 232 4.48 -26.90 -4.89
N LYS A 233 3.18 -27.21 -5.10
CA LYS A 233 2.61 -28.51 -4.72
C LYS A 233 3.28 -29.68 -5.43
N ASN A 234 3.50 -29.55 -6.74
CA ASN A 234 4.13 -30.61 -7.54
C ASN A 234 5.60 -30.84 -7.14
N ASN A 235 6.34 -29.78 -6.82
CA ASN A 235 7.71 -29.87 -6.33
C ASN A 235 7.77 -30.51 -4.93
N LYS A 236 6.82 -30.20 -4.04
CA LYS A 236 6.73 -30.80 -2.71
C LYS A 236 6.42 -32.30 -2.77
N ILE A 237 5.52 -32.71 -3.66
CA ILE A 237 5.21 -34.13 -3.92
C ILE A 237 6.44 -34.85 -4.48
N ARG A 238 7.13 -34.26 -5.45
CA ARG A 238 8.33 -34.84 -6.06
C ARG A 238 9.46 -35.03 -5.04
N ASN A 239 9.66 -34.09 -4.13
CA ASN A 239 10.68 -34.18 -3.09
C ASN A 239 10.33 -35.23 -2.02
N GLN A 240 9.04 -35.44 -1.70
CA GLN A 240 8.61 -36.53 -0.80
C GLN A 240 8.79 -37.92 -1.42
N ILE A 241 8.62 -38.06 -2.74
CA ILE A 241 8.86 -39.32 -3.46
C ILE A 241 10.37 -39.63 -3.46
N LEU A 242 11.22 -38.66 -3.76
CA LEU A 242 12.68 -38.82 -3.74
C LEU A 242 13.21 -39.22 -2.36
N SER A 243 12.71 -38.59 -1.29
CA SER A 243 13.10 -38.97 0.08
C SER A 243 12.64 -40.37 0.49
N SER A 244 11.56 -40.89 -0.10
CA SER A 244 11.04 -42.22 0.23
C SER A 244 11.87 -43.33 -0.45
N VAL A 245 12.37 -43.08 -1.67
CA VAL A 245 13.24 -44.00 -2.41
C VAL A 245 14.62 -44.13 -1.76
N GLU A 246 15.20 -43.03 -1.27
CA GLU A 246 16.49 -43.05 -0.54
C GLU A 246 16.42 -43.80 0.81
N ILE A 247 15.25 -43.90 1.43
CA ILE A 247 15.04 -44.64 2.68
C ILE A 247 14.91 -46.15 2.43
N GLU A 248 14.38 -46.57 1.28
CA GLU A 248 14.28 -47.98 0.90
C GLU A 248 15.65 -48.54 0.47
N GLU A 249 16.45 -47.80 -0.29
CA GLU A 249 17.80 -48.23 -0.71
C GLU A 249 18.80 -48.37 0.45
N ASN A 250 18.58 -47.67 1.57
CA ASN A 250 19.42 -47.78 2.78
C ASN A 250 18.98 -48.90 3.74
N LYS A 251 17.87 -49.60 3.47
CA LYS A 251 17.43 -50.78 4.25
C LYS A 251 17.92 -52.11 3.64
N GLU A 252 18.44 -52.10 2.41
CA GLU A 252 18.95 -53.30 1.72
C GLU A 252 20.48 -53.46 1.79
N LYS A 253 21.17 -52.68 2.63
CA LYS A 253 22.61 -52.85 2.96
C LYS A 253 22.78 -53.23 4.43
#